data_AF-A0A2E0BJ08-F1
#
_entry.id   AF-A0A2E0BJ08-F1
#
_cell.length_a   1.000
_cell.length_b   1.000
_cell.length_c   1.000
_cell.angle_alpha   90.00
_cell.angle_beta   90.00
_cell.angle_gamma   90.00
#
_symmetry.space_group_name_H-M   'P 1'
#
loop_
_entity.id
_entity.type
_entity.pdbx_description
1 polymer ?
#
loop_
_entity_poly.entity_id
_entity_poly.type
_entity_poly.pdbx_seq_one_letter_code
_entity_poly.pdbx_strand_id
1 'polypeptide(L)'
;MQETEEVIFNTIKDNGGNRLTHCSMEDHPDIALAIMGEDLPPNYVGPPDLLGKFNVEIPSETGEIGITIWFSTQEDNDKMSMIIQKFIEWRFPKLVITKDTTMGVYEPGKLTVKVD
;
A
#
# COMPACT_ATOMS: atom_id res chain seq x y z
N MET A 1 -14.73 5.62 24.02
CA MET A 1 -13.39 5.19 23.57
C MET A 1 -13.62 4.50 22.23
N GLN A 2 -13.22 5.12 21.13
CA GLN A 2 -13.18 4.41 19.85
C GLN A 2 -12.06 3.38 19.97
N GLU A 3 -12.40 2.11 19.81
CA GLU A 3 -11.42 1.05 19.62
C GLU A 3 -10.54 1.45 18.43
N THR A 4 -9.24 1.61 18.66
CA THR A 4 -8.30 1.83 17.56
C THR A 4 -8.26 0.53 16.80
N GLU A 5 -8.99 0.44 15.69
CA GLU A 5 -8.86 -0.67 14.75
C GLU A 5 -7.37 -0.81 14.36
N GLU A 6 -6.73 -1.88 14.82
CA GLU A 6 -5.33 -2.14 14.56
C GLU A 6 -5.20 -2.94 13.26
N VAL A 7 -4.31 -2.47 12.38
CA VAL A 7 -4.05 -3.10 11.08
C VAL A 7 -2.84 -4.01 11.24
N ILE A 8 -2.99 -5.27 10.84
CA ILE A 8 -1.92 -6.25 10.83
C ILE A 8 -1.22 -6.22 9.47
N PHE A 9 0.10 -6.08 9.50
CA PHE A 9 0.96 -6.13 8.33
C PHE A 9 1.76 -7.43 8.31
N ASN A 10 1.48 -8.30 7.35
CA ASN A 10 2.23 -9.54 7.16
C ASN A 10 2.99 -9.52 5.83
N THR A 11 4.32 -9.39 5.90
CA THR A 11 5.17 -9.40 4.72
C THR A 11 5.63 -10.80 4.38
N ILE A 12 5.40 -11.21 3.13
CA ILE A 12 5.87 -12.45 2.54
C ILE A 12 6.76 -12.18 1.32
N LYS A 13 7.52 -13.20 0.91
CA LYS A 13 8.10 -13.26 -0.43
C LYS A 13 7.36 -14.32 -1.22
N ASP A 14 6.94 -13.99 -2.42
CA ASP A 14 6.35 -14.97 -3.33
C ASP A 14 7.43 -15.88 -3.94
N ASN A 15 7.01 -16.81 -4.80
CA ASN A 15 7.92 -17.73 -5.49
C ASN A 15 8.91 -17.03 -6.44
N GLY A 16 8.62 -15.80 -6.88
CA GLY A 16 9.51 -14.96 -7.68
C GLY A 16 10.50 -14.13 -6.85
N GLY A 17 10.40 -14.19 -5.51
CA GLY A 17 11.18 -13.35 -4.60
C GLY A 17 10.63 -11.93 -4.43
N ASN A 18 9.46 -11.64 -5.00
CA ASN A 18 8.78 -10.37 -4.90
C ASN A 18 8.25 -10.17 -3.49
N ARG A 19 8.42 -8.95 -2.96
CA ARG A 19 7.94 -8.61 -1.61
C ARG A 19 6.48 -8.19 -1.67
N LEU A 20 5.64 -8.92 -0.96
CA LEU A 20 4.22 -8.62 -0.81
C LEU A 20 3.91 -8.39 0.67
N THR A 21 3.11 -7.38 0.97
CA THR A 21 2.60 -7.14 2.32
C THR A 21 1.09 -7.26 2.31
N HIS A 22 0.58 -8.24 3.05
CA HIS A 22 -0.84 -8.45 3.27
C HIS A 22 -1.28 -7.55 4.43
N CYS A 23 -2.35 -6.80 4.22
CA CYS A 23 -2.95 -5.94 5.22
C CYS A 23 -4.34 -6.46 5.58
N SER A 24 -4.50 -6.83 6.84
CA SER A 24 -5.76 -7.28 7.42
C SER A 24 -6.06 -6.49 8.69
N MET A 25 -7.32 -6.56 9.12
CA MET A 25 -7.74 -5.97 10.39
C MET A 25 -7.53 -7.00 11.51
N GLU A 26 -7.25 -6.55 12.72
CA GLU A 26 -7.03 -7.46 13.86
C GLU A 26 -8.27 -8.31 14.22
N ASP A 27 -9.47 -7.80 14.00
CA ASP A 27 -10.73 -8.54 14.19
C ASP A 27 -10.94 -9.66 13.15
N HIS A 28 -10.33 -9.51 11.97
CA HIS A 28 -10.41 -10.42 10.84
C HIS A 28 -9.03 -10.66 10.20
N PRO A 29 -8.07 -11.26 10.94
CA PRO A 29 -6.67 -11.35 10.52
C PRO A 29 -6.47 -12.24 9.28
N ASP A 30 -7.38 -13.18 9.05
CA ASP A 30 -7.37 -14.12 7.93
C ASP A 30 -7.86 -13.51 6.61
N ILE A 31 -8.45 -12.31 6.65
CA ILE A 31 -9.01 -11.63 5.48
C ILE A 31 -8.09 -10.46 5.09
N ALA A 32 -7.36 -10.62 3.98
CA ALA A 32 -6.57 -9.53 3.41
C ALA A 32 -7.49 -8.52 2.71
N LEU A 33 -7.54 -7.29 3.22
CA LEU A 33 -8.30 -6.18 2.63
C LEU A 33 -7.48 -5.42 1.59
N ALA A 34 -6.15 -5.43 1.75
CA ALA A 34 -5.21 -4.92 0.77
C ALA A 34 -3.95 -5.78 0.69
N ILE A 35 -3.31 -5.76 -0.47
CA ILE A 35 -1.99 -6.33 -0.70
C ILE A 35 -1.12 -5.29 -1.39
N MET A 36 0.09 -5.08 -0.86
CA MET A 36 1.04 -4.10 -1.37
C MET A 36 2.25 -4.84 -1.91
N GLY A 37 2.51 -4.69 -3.20
CA GLY A 37 3.68 -5.25 -3.87
C GLY A 37 4.75 -4.20 -4.11
N GLU A 38 5.98 -4.51 -3.71
CA GLU A 38 7.13 -3.60 -3.88
C GLU A 38 7.95 -3.98 -5.12
N ASP A 39 8.23 -2.99 -5.99
CA ASP A 39 9.07 -3.07 -7.19
C ASP A 39 8.77 -4.29 -8.09
N LEU A 40 7.47 -4.53 -8.28
CA LEU A 40 7.00 -5.68 -9.02
C LEU A 40 7.32 -5.60 -10.51
N PRO A 41 7.60 -6.74 -11.16
CA PRO A 41 7.83 -6.76 -12.60
C PRO A 41 6.56 -6.34 -13.36
N PRO A 42 6.68 -5.73 -14.56
CA PRO A 42 5.54 -5.20 -15.31
C PRO A 42 4.42 -6.21 -15.63
N ASN A 43 4.76 -7.50 -15.70
CA ASN A 43 3.85 -8.60 -16.00
C ASN A 43 3.38 -9.35 -14.74
N TYR A 44 3.61 -8.81 -13.54
CA TYR A 44 3.16 -9.43 -12.30
C TYR A 44 1.63 -9.53 -12.29
N VAL A 45 1.13 -10.76 -12.07
CA VAL A 45 -0.30 -11.03 -11.95
C VAL A 45 -0.72 -10.85 -10.50
N GLY A 46 -1.55 -9.84 -10.25
CA GLY A 46 -2.05 -9.53 -8.92
C GLY A 46 -3.02 -10.57 -8.34
N PRO A 47 -3.33 -10.47 -7.04
CA PRO A 47 -4.33 -11.29 -6.39
C PRO A 47 -5.70 -11.11 -7.07
N PRO A 48 -6.41 -12.20 -7.44
CA PRO A 48 -7.63 -12.13 -8.24
C PRO A 48 -8.82 -11.51 -7.48
N ASP A 49 -8.81 -11.61 -6.15
CA ASP A 49 -9.95 -11.22 -5.31
C ASP A 49 -9.93 -9.72 -4.94
N LEU A 50 -8.86 -9.01 -5.27
CA LEU A 50 -8.71 -7.57 -5.01
C LEU A 50 -8.80 -6.80 -6.33
N LEU A 51 -10.01 -6.30 -6.60
CA LEU A 51 -10.36 -5.66 -7.88
C LEU A 51 -9.84 -4.23 -8.02
N GLY A 52 -9.65 -3.53 -6.89
CA GLY A 52 -9.08 -2.20 -6.87
C GLY A 52 -7.58 -2.27 -7.10
N LYS A 53 -7.04 -1.40 -7.95
CA LYS A 53 -5.60 -1.31 -8.21
C LYS A 53 -5.15 0.12 -8.49
N PHE A 54 -4.08 0.56 -7.85
CA PHE A 54 -3.30 1.72 -8.30
C PHE A 54 -1.82 1.54 -7.97
N ASN A 55 -0.97 2.36 -8.61
CA ASN A 55 0.47 2.36 -8.35
C ASN A 55 0.88 3.67 -7.70
N VAL A 56 1.78 3.60 -6.73
CA VAL A 56 2.39 4.74 -6.06
C VAL A 56 3.90 4.63 -6.16
N GLU A 57 4.59 5.71 -6.52
CA GLU A 57 6.03 5.84 -6.31
C GLU A 57 6.30 6.61 -5.03
N ILE A 58 7.08 6.00 -4.14
CA ILE A 58 7.42 6.54 -2.83
C ILE A 58 8.94 6.80 -2.80
N PRO A 59 9.38 8.03 -2.50
CA PRO A 59 10.79 8.34 -2.29
C PRO A 59 11.35 7.56 -1.10
N SER A 60 12.54 7.02 -1.24
CA SER A 60 13.27 6.29 -0.20
C SER A 60 14.75 6.63 -0.21
N GLU A 61 15.48 6.22 0.84
CA GLU A 61 16.93 6.46 0.96
C GLU A 61 17.75 5.88 -0.21
N THR A 62 17.23 4.87 -0.89
CA THR A 62 17.91 4.16 -1.99
C THR A 62 17.38 4.52 -3.38
N GLY A 63 16.49 5.50 -3.49
CA GLY A 63 15.78 5.86 -4.72
C GLY A 63 14.27 5.81 -4.56
N GLU A 64 13.53 5.78 -5.66
CA GLU A 64 12.08 5.61 -5.64
C GLU A 64 11.72 4.12 -5.54
N ILE A 65 10.76 3.79 -4.69
CA ILE A 65 10.19 2.44 -4.57
C ILE A 65 8.78 2.49 -5.18
N GLY A 66 8.56 1.64 -6.18
CA GLY A 66 7.25 1.44 -6.78
C GLY A 66 6.40 0.51 -5.92
N ILE A 67 5.24 0.97 -5.51
CA ILE A 67 4.25 0.20 -4.75
C ILE A 67 3.00 -0.01 -5.61
N THR A 68 2.71 -1.25 -5.97
CA THR A 68 1.40 -1.62 -6.50
C THR A 68 0.48 -1.96 -5.32
N ILE A 69 -0.64 -1.27 -5.22
CA ILE A 69 -1.64 -1.47 -4.18
C ILE A 69 -2.85 -2.13 -4.80
N TRP A 70 -3.17 -3.34 -4.33
CA TRP A 70 -4.44 -3.99 -4.58
C TRP A 70 -5.32 -3.90 -3.35
N PHE A 71 -6.62 -3.68 -3.54
CA PHE A 71 -7.56 -3.53 -2.44
C PHE A 71 -8.97 -4.02 -2.77
N SER A 72 -9.71 -4.35 -1.71
CA SER A 72 -11.12 -4.72 -1.81
C SER A 72 -11.96 -3.52 -2.22
N THR A 73 -12.78 -3.66 -3.25
CA THR A 73 -13.78 -2.66 -3.64
C THR A 73 -15.10 -2.83 -2.90
N GLN A 74 -15.17 -3.78 -1.96
CA GLN A 74 -16.36 -4.04 -1.15
C GLN A 74 -16.32 -3.28 0.18
N GLU A 75 -15.14 -2.81 0.60
CA GLU A 75 -14.95 -2.00 1.80
C GLU A 75 -15.17 -0.51 1.50
N ASP A 76 -15.48 0.26 2.55
CA ASP A 76 -15.63 1.70 2.45
C ASP A 76 -14.30 2.41 2.13
N ASN A 77 -14.38 3.51 1.38
CA ASN A 77 -13.21 4.28 0.94
C ASN A 77 -12.39 4.85 2.11
N ASP A 78 -13.01 5.23 3.22
CA ASP A 78 -12.32 5.77 4.39
C ASP A 78 -11.49 4.67 5.06
N LYS A 79 -12.07 3.47 5.19
CA LYS A 79 -11.36 2.30 5.73
C LYS A 79 -10.19 1.90 4.84
N MET A 80 -10.38 1.88 3.52
CA MET A 80 -9.30 1.58 2.59
C MET A 80 -8.19 2.62 2.64
N SER A 81 -8.55 3.90 2.67
CA SER A 81 -7.60 5.01 2.79
C SER A 81 -6.79 4.91 4.09
N MET A 82 -7.44 4.57 5.21
CA MET A 82 -6.77 4.33 6.49
C MET A 82 -5.76 3.19 6.40
N ILE A 83 -6.12 2.04 5.82
CA ILE A 83 -5.21 0.88 5.69
C ILE A 83 -3.99 1.24 4.86
N ILE A 84 -4.19 1.92 3.73
CA ILE A 84 -3.10 2.36 2.85
C ILE A 84 -2.19 3.35 3.58
N GLN A 85 -2.76 4.31 4.29
CA GLN A 85 -1.99 5.28 5.07
C GLN A 85 -1.15 4.59 6.15
N LYS A 86 -1.77 3.72 6.96
CA LYS A 86 -1.07 2.97 8.03
C LYS A 86 0.05 2.09 7.45
N PHE A 87 -0.15 1.50 6.27
CA PHE A 87 0.91 0.76 5.58
C PHE A 87 2.10 1.67 5.23
N ILE A 88 1.85 2.86 4.65
CA ILE A 88 2.92 3.78 4.27
C ILE A 88 3.69 4.23 5.52
N GLU A 89 2.99 4.60 6.60
CA GLU A 89 3.59 4.99 7.87
C GLU A 89 4.46 3.87 8.49
N TRP A 90 3.95 2.64 8.47
CA TRP A 90 4.65 1.47 8.97
C TRP A 90 5.88 1.10 8.11
N ARG A 91 5.73 1.11 6.78
CA ARG A 91 6.76 0.64 5.84
C ARG A 91 7.83 1.68 5.58
N PHE A 92 7.49 2.96 5.66
CA PHE A 92 8.37 4.10 5.40
C PHE A 92 8.40 5.05 6.60
N PRO A 93 8.88 4.60 7.78
CA PRO A 93 8.87 5.41 9.00
C PRO A 93 9.74 6.67 8.91
N LYS A 94 10.62 6.74 7.91
CA LYS A 94 11.46 7.91 7.61
C LYS A 94 10.82 8.86 6.60
N LEU A 95 9.71 8.48 5.96
CA LEU A 95 8.96 9.35 5.06
C LEU A 95 8.24 10.39 5.93
N VAL A 96 8.74 11.62 5.91
CA VAL A 96 8.10 12.73 6.62
C VAL A 96 7.06 13.34 5.68
N ILE A 97 5.79 12.97 5.87
CA ILE A 97 4.66 13.60 5.19
C ILE A 97 4.38 14.93 5.89
N THR A 98 4.73 16.04 5.25
CA THR A 98 4.42 17.40 5.72
C THR A 98 3.29 18.01 4.90
N LYS A 99 2.86 19.22 5.25
CA LYS A 99 1.90 20.01 4.45
C LYS A 99 2.42 20.32 3.03
N ASP A 100 3.73 20.25 2.83
CA ASP A 100 4.40 20.54 1.56
C ASP A 100 4.63 19.26 0.76
N THR A 101 4.38 18.08 1.34
CA THR A 101 4.38 16.81 0.62
C THR A 101 3.18 16.75 -0.33
N THR A 102 3.46 16.62 -1.63
CA THR A 102 2.43 16.57 -2.65
C THR A 102 2.32 15.16 -3.23
N MET A 103 1.09 14.69 -3.42
CA MET A 103 0.79 13.48 -4.18
C MET A 103 0.15 13.90 -5.51
N GLY A 104 0.78 13.52 -6.61
CA GLY A 104 0.35 13.91 -7.95
C GLY A 104 0.19 12.71 -8.88
N VAL A 105 -0.70 12.82 -9.86
CA VAL A 105 -0.80 11.85 -10.97
C VAL A 105 0.27 12.24 -11.99
N TYR A 106 1.30 11.40 -12.13
CA TYR A 106 2.38 11.64 -13.10
C TYR A 106 2.05 11.01 -14.47
N GLU A 107 1.39 9.85 -14.45
CA GLU A 107 0.88 9.12 -15.62
C GLU A 107 -0.49 8.51 -15.29
N PRO A 108 -1.32 8.15 -16.29
CA PRO A 108 -2.61 7.49 -16.04
C PRO A 108 -2.47 6.27 -15.11
N GLY A 109 -3.07 6.33 -13.93
CA GLY A 109 -3.05 5.25 -12.93
C GLY A 109 -1.79 5.18 -12.05
N LYS A 110 -0.91 6.19 -12.13
CA LYS A 110 0.33 6.28 -11.33
C LYS A 110 0.36 7.56 -10.50
N LEU A 111 0.39 7.38 -9.19
CA LEU A 111 0.58 8.44 -8.21
C LEU A 111 2.07 8.50 -7.83
N THR A 112 2.61 9.70 -7.69
CA THR A 112 3.97 9.89 -7.18
C THR A 112 3.90 10.79 -5.97
N VAL A 113 4.57 10.39 -4.88
CA VAL A 113 4.75 11.20 -3.69
C VAL A 113 6.02 12.03 -3.87
N LYS A 114 5.92 13.35 -3.77
CA LYS A 114 7.06 14.27 -3.78
C LYS A 114 7.22 14.91 -2.41
N VAL A 115 8.44 14.83 -1.89
CA VAL A 115 8.85 15.52 -0.67
C VAL A 115 9.77 16.64 -1.11
N ASP A 116 9.38 17.88 -0.84
CA ASP A 116 10.20 19.08 -1.11
C ASP A 116 11.36 19.23 -0.12
#